data_AF-A0A1G7UAF3-F1
#
_entry.id   AF-A0A1G7UAF3-F1
#
_cell.length_a   1.000
_cell.length_b   1.000
_cell.length_c   1.000
_cell.angle_alpha   90.00
_cell.angle_beta   90.00
_cell.angle_gamma   90.00
#
_symmetry.space_group_name_H-M   'P 1'
#
loop_
_entity.id
_entity.type
_entity.pdbx_description
1 polymer ?
#
loop_
_entity_poly.entity_id
_entity_poly.type
_entity_poly.pdbx_seq_one_letter_code
_entity_poly.pdbx_strand_id
1 'polypeptide(L)' 'MIKQYAANKHRLTYLKPRYLEIFEYRVGLADGSFHTLREAGEKYGVKGVRIQQITARVEYELEQLQVRTRDRSA' A
#
# COMPACT_ATOMS: atom_id res chain seq x y z
N MET A 1 9.12 -4.29 -2.94
CA MET A 1 7.85 -3.61 -2.63
C MET A 1 7.98 -2.09 -2.49
N ILE A 2 8.68 -1.55 -1.49
CA ILE A 2 8.74 -0.09 -1.24
C ILE A 2 9.23 0.73 -2.45
N LYS A 3 10.35 0.32 -3.08
CA LYS A 3 10.87 0.98 -4.29
C LYS A 3 9.86 1.00 -5.44
N GLN A 4 9.09 -0.06 -5.58
CA GLN A 4 8.05 -0.17 -6.62
C GLN A 4 6.85 0.72 -6.32
N TYR A 5 6.43 0.81 -5.06
CA TYR A 5 5.38 1.73 -4.65
C TYR A 5 5.77 3.17 -4.99
N ALA A 6 6.98 3.60 -4.62
CA ALA A 6 7.46 4.95 -4.95
C ALA A 6 7.44 5.22 -6.46
N ALA A 7 7.89 4.27 -7.29
CA ALA A 7 7.90 4.40 -8.74
C ALA A 7 6.49 4.42 -9.37
N ASN A 8 5.49 3.78 -8.75
CA ASN A 8 4.17 3.58 -9.34
C ASN A 8 3.03 4.29 -8.60
N LYS A 9 3.30 5.06 -7.54
CA LYS A 9 2.28 5.75 -6.73
C LYS A 9 1.31 6.58 -7.58
N HIS A 10 1.83 7.29 -8.58
CA HIS A 10 1.03 8.10 -9.51
C HIS A 10 -0.01 7.29 -10.32
N ARG A 11 0.17 5.97 -10.42
CA ARG A 11 -0.75 5.04 -11.10
C ARG A 11 -1.84 4.52 -10.17
N LEU A 12 -1.69 4.69 -8.86
CA LEU A 12 -2.63 4.22 -7.83
C LEU A 12 -3.66 5.28 -7.41
N THR A 13 -3.79 6.37 -8.17
CA THR A 13 -4.67 7.52 -7.85
C THR A 13 -6.16 7.19 -7.80
N TYR A 14 -6.58 6.06 -8.38
CA TYR A 14 -7.95 5.54 -8.29
C TYR A 14 -8.25 4.86 -6.93
N LEU A 15 -7.22 4.48 -6.17
CA LEU A 15 -7.42 4.02 -4.80
C LEU A 15 -7.76 5.19 -3.89
N LYS A 16 -8.53 4.91 -2.83
CA LYS A 16 -8.86 5.91 -1.82
C LYS A 16 -7.56 6.49 -1.23
N PRO A 17 -7.38 7.82 -1.15
CA PRO A 17 -6.17 8.43 -0.59
C PRO A 17 -5.82 7.90 0.80
N ARG A 18 -6.84 7.67 1.64
CA ARG A 18 -6.68 7.08 2.98
C ARG A 18 -6.09 5.67 2.96
N TYR A 19 -6.28 4.88 1.90
CA TYR A 19 -5.68 3.55 1.80
C TYR A 19 -4.18 3.64 1.53
N LEU A 20 -3.78 4.60 0.69
CA LEU A 20 -2.38 4.88 0.41
C LEU A 20 -1.68 5.37 1.67
N GLU A 21 -2.30 6.29 2.40
CA GLU A 21 -1.77 6.82 3.66
C GLU A 21 -1.58 5.73 4.72
N ILE A 22 -2.60 4.86 4.92
CA ILE A 22 -2.53 3.72 5.85
C ILE A 22 -1.41 2.75 5.43
N PHE A 23 -1.29 2.47 4.14
CA PHE A 23 -0.24 1.60 3.62
C PHE A 23 1.15 2.22 3.85
N GLU A 24 1.33 3.49 3.52
CA GLU A 24 2.58 4.23 3.71
C GLU A 24 3.03 4.22 5.17
N TYR A 25 2.09 4.42 6.09
CA TYR A 25 2.37 4.25 7.52
C TYR A 25 2.75 2.80 7.85
N ARG A 26 1.93 1.81 7.47
CA ARG A 26 2.17 0.38 7.79
C ARG A 26 3.56 -0.10 7.39
N VAL A 27 4.07 0.38 6.26
CA VAL A 27 5.36 -0.05 5.68
C VAL A 27 6.52 0.89 6.00
N GLY A 28 6.32 1.91 6.86
CA GLY A 28 7.35 2.85 7.28
C GLY A 28 7.78 3.86 6.22
N LEU A 29 6.97 4.09 5.19
CA LEU A 29 7.18 5.16 4.22
C LEU A 29 6.82 6.54 4.78
N ALA A 30 5.90 6.59 5.75
CA ALA A 30 5.47 7.84 6.36
C ALA A 30 6.46 8.38 7.40
N ASP A 31 7.12 7.50 8.16
CA ASP A 31 7.93 7.87 9.33
C ASP A 31 9.19 7.02 9.54
N GLY A 32 9.55 6.18 8.56
CA GLY A 32 10.77 5.36 8.59
C GLY A 32 10.67 4.07 9.42
N SER A 33 9.52 3.77 10.04
CA SER A 33 9.36 2.59 10.90
C SER A 33 8.20 1.69 10.46
N PHE A 34 8.41 0.37 10.44
CA PHE A 34 7.30 -0.56 10.20
C PHE A 34 6.39 -0.62 11.43
N HIS A 35 5.09 -0.42 11.22
CA HIS A 35 4.09 -0.46 12.29
C HIS A 35 3.27 -1.73 12.20
N THR A 36 2.96 -2.41 13.28
CA THR A 36 2.07 -3.58 13.29
C THR A 36 0.64 -3.24 12.84
N LEU A 37 -0.16 -4.27 12.54
CA LEU A 37 -1.59 -4.08 12.24
C LEU A 37 -2.35 -3.43 13.40
N ARG A 38 -1.92 -3.68 14.65
CA ARG A 38 -2.49 -3.09 15.85
C ARG A 38 -2.16 -1.60 15.93
N GLU A 39 -0.90 -1.22 15.80
CA GLU A 39 -0.45 0.19 15.86
C GLU A 39 -1.07 1.04 14.75
N ALA A 40 -1.10 0.52 13.52
CA ALA A 40 -1.81 1.19 12.43
C ALA A 40 -3.32 1.25 12.69
N GLY A 41 -3.92 0.19 13.25
CA GLY A 41 -5.32 0.18 13.62
C GLY A 41 -5.69 1.25 14.65
N GLU A 42 -4.88 1.35 15.70
CA GLU A 42 -5.01 2.36 16.75
C GLU A 42 -4.89 3.78 16.18
N LYS A 43 -3.87 4.05 15.36
CA LYS A 43 -3.66 5.36 14.72
C LYS A 43 -4.82 5.80 13.83
N TYR A 44 -5.36 4.87 13.03
CA TYR A 44 -6.38 5.20 12.03
C TYR A 44 -7.82 4.93 12.47
N GLY A 45 -8.03 4.52 13.73
CA GLY A 45 -9.34 4.25 14.31
C GLY A 45 -10.05 3.06 13.65
N VAL A 46 -9.30 2.03 13.25
CA VAL A 46 -9.85 0.84 12.58
C VAL A 46 -9.26 -0.45 13.17
N LYS A 47 -9.95 -1.58 13.00
CA LYS A 47 -9.44 -2.87 13.45
C LYS A 47 -8.22 -3.31 12.62
N GLY A 48 -7.30 -4.06 13.21
CA GLY A 48 -6.12 -4.57 12.50
C GLY A 48 -6.45 -5.40 11.25
N VAL A 49 -7.55 -6.16 11.26
CA VAL A 49 -8.06 -6.87 10.06
C VAL A 49 -8.35 -5.90 8.92
N ARG A 50 -8.88 -4.71 9.23
CA ARG A 50 -9.16 -3.70 8.21
C ARG A 50 -7.87 -3.13 7.64
N ILE A 51 -6.85 -2.92 8.47
CA ILE A 51 -5.50 -2.54 8.00
C ILE A 51 -4.98 -3.61 7.04
N GLN A 52 -5.05 -4.89 7.41
CA GLN A 52 -4.58 -5.99 6.56
C GLN A 52 -5.28 -6.01 5.19
N GLN A 53 -6.61 -5.84 5.16
CA GLN A 53 -7.37 -5.75 3.90
C GLN A 53 -6.94 -4.57 3.03
N ILE A 54 -6.70 -3.41 3.64
CA ILE A 54 -6.24 -2.20 2.95
C ILE A 54 -4.85 -2.44 2.36
N THR A 55 -3.93 -2.99 3.15
CA THR A 55 -2.56 -3.31 2.70
C THR A 55 -2.59 -4.29 1.53
N ALA A 56 -3.32 -5.40 1.66
CA ALA A 56 -3.45 -6.40 0.60
C ALA A 56 -4.05 -5.81 -0.68
N ARG A 57 -5.00 -4.86 -0.57
CA ARG A 57 -5.55 -4.18 -1.74
C ARG A 57 -4.49 -3.36 -2.46
N VAL A 58 -3.67 -2.61 -1.73
CA VAL A 58 -2.60 -1.79 -2.33
C VAL A 58 -1.53 -2.68 -2.97
N GLU A 59 -1.14 -3.77 -2.31
CA GLU A 59 -0.19 -4.76 -2.83
C GLU A 59 -0.68 -5.42 -4.12
N TYR A 60 -1.95 -5.86 -4.13
CA TYR A 60 -2.57 -6.43 -5.32
C TYR A 60 -2.49 -5.50 -6.52
N GLU A 61 -2.84 -4.22 -6.35
CA GLU A 61 -2.76 -3.25 -7.45
C GLU A 61 -1.32 -3.05 -7.93
N LEU A 62 -0.36 -2.97 -7.01
CA LEU A 62 1.06 -2.89 -7.36
C LEU A 62 1.51 -4.09 -8.19
N GLU A 63 1.06 -5.30 -7.87
CA GLU A 63 1.33 -6.52 -8.63
C GLU A 63 0.71 -6.47 -10.02
N GLN A 64 -0.55 -6.05 -10.14
CA GLN A 64 -1.23 -5.91 -11.44
C GLN A 64 -0.48 -4.93 -12.37
N LEU A 65 0.10 -3.88 -11.80
CA LEU A 65 0.93 -2.93 -12.56
C LEU A 65 2.22 -3.57 -13.09
N GLN A 66 2.81 -4.55 -12.39
CA GLN A 66 3.98 -5.31 -12.87
C GLN A 66 3.63 -6.26 -14.00
N VAL A 67 2.54 -7.02 -13.86
CA VAL A 67 2.11 -7.99 -14.87
C VAL A 67 1.90 -7.27 -16.20
N ARG A 68 1.21 -6.12 -16.19
CA ARG A 68 1.00 -5.29 -17.38
C ARG A 68 2.28 -4.74 -18.01
N THR A 69 3.32 -4.45 -17.23
CA THR A 69 4.61 -4.00 -17.79
C THR A 69 5.40 -5.13 -18.42
N ARG A 70 5.31 -6.36 -17.89
CA ARG A 70 5.99 -7.53 -18.44
C ARG A 70 5.36 -7.98 -19.76
N ASP A 71 4.04 -7.93 -19.86
CA ASP A 71 3.29 -8.35 -21.05
C ASP A 71 3.47 -7.41 -22.26
N ARG A 72 3.82 -6.14 -22.03
CA ARG A 72 4.11 -5.16 -23.10
C ARG A 72 5.54 -5.24 -23.66
N SER A 73 6.39 -6.05 -23.05
CA SER A 73 7.80 -6.20 -23.43
C SER A 73 8.08 -7.52 -24.16
N ALA A 74 7.02 -8.26 -24.53
CA ALA A 74 7.05 -9.52 -25.25
C ALA A 74 6.51 -9.36 -26.67
#